data_AF-A0A354YZ85-F1
#
_entry.id   AF-A0A354YZ85-F1
#
_cell.length_a   1.000
_cell.length_b   1.000
_cell.length_c   1.000
_cell.angle_alpha   90.00
_cell.angle_beta   90.00
_cell.angle_gamma   90.00
#
_symmetry.space_group_name_H-M   'P 1'
#
loop_
_entity.id
_entity.type
_entity.pdbx_description
1 polymer ?
#
loop_
_entity_poly.entity_id
_entity_poly.type
_entity_poly.pdbx_seq_one_letter_code
_entity_poly.pdbx_strand_id
1 'polypeptide(L)'
;SNTCEWCAAGIESAQEILQDLDSSLFSWWLERLKNGENIVIEDINALPPEASNEKSLLQSQGIKSLLVVPICLKNSELVGFLG
;
A
#
# COMPACT_ATOMS: atom_id res chain seq x y z
N SER A 1 -9.70 2.38 -0.91
CA SER A 1 -10.32 1.89 0.33
C SER A 1 -9.95 0.43 0.55
N ASN A 2 -9.71 0.01 1.79
CA ASN A 2 -9.36 -1.36 2.16
C ASN A 2 -10.65 -2.23 2.23
N THR A 3 -10.85 -3.11 1.25
CA THR A 3 -12.13 -3.83 1.10
C THR A 3 -12.16 -5.16 1.86
N CYS A 4 -11.01 -5.78 2.06
CA CYS A 4 -10.85 -7.08 2.70
C CYS A 4 -9.49 -7.10 3.41
N GLU A 5 -9.47 -7.56 4.66
CA GLU A 5 -8.25 -7.66 5.44
C GLU A 5 -8.17 -9.02 6.15
N TRP A 6 -6.96 -9.55 6.26
CA TRP A 6 -6.71 -10.73 7.09
C TRP A 6 -5.50 -10.47 7.98
N CYS A 7 -5.76 -10.41 9.28
CA CYS A 7 -4.76 -10.20 10.31
C CYS A 7 -4.43 -11.50 11.05
N ALA A 8 -3.20 -11.59 11.57
CA ALA A 8 -2.85 -12.62 12.54
C ALA A 8 -3.59 -12.39 13.87
N ALA A 9 -3.74 -13.44 14.67
CA ALA A 9 -4.37 -13.32 15.98
C ALA A 9 -3.64 -12.30 16.87
N GLY A 10 -4.38 -11.38 17.46
CA GLY A 10 -3.84 -10.31 18.32
C GLY A 10 -3.33 -9.07 17.58
N ILE A 11 -3.42 -9.04 16.24
CA ILE A 11 -3.15 -7.84 15.44
C ILE A 11 -4.47 -7.10 15.21
N GLU A 12 -4.47 -5.81 15.49
CA GLU A 12 -5.61 -4.93 15.23
C GLU A 12 -5.79 -4.70 13.73
N SER A 13 -7.05 -4.72 13.31
CA SER A 13 -7.45 -4.50 11.92
C SER A 13 -7.28 -3.02 11.54
N ALA A 14 -6.65 -2.75 10.40
CA ALA A 14 -6.58 -1.40 9.84
C ALA A 14 -7.76 -1.12 8.88
N GLN A 15 -8.65 -2.09 8.68
CA GLN A 15 -9.75 -1.99 7.72
C GLN A 15 -10.62 -0.74 7.93
N GLU A 16 -11.05 -0.42 9.16
CA GLU A 16 -11.91 0.75 9.39
C GLU A 16 -11.19 2.09 9.17
N ILE A 17 -9.87 2.12 9.33
CA ILE A 17 -9.05 3.33 9.25
C ILE A 17 -8.61 3.61 7.81
N LEU A 18 -8.35 2.56 7.03
CA LEU A 18 -7.88 2.65 5.65
C LEU A 18 -9.04 2.78 4.64
N GLN A 19 -10.00 3.65 4.95
CA GLN A 19 -11.14 3.95 4.09
C GLN A 19 -10.99 5.32 3.45
N ASP A 20 -11.36 5.41 2.17
CA ASP A 20 -11.50 6.64 1.39
C ASP A 20 -10.32 7.63 1.50
N LEU A 21 -9.11 7.08 1.65
CA LEU A 21 -7.88 7.85 1.66
C LEU A 21 -7.69 8.55 0.31
N ASP A 22 -7.21 9.79 0.36
CA ASP A 22 -6.88 10.55 -0.85
C ASP A 22 -5.68 9.92 -1.55
N SER A 23 -5.98 9.25 -2.67
CA SER A 23 -5.00 8.57 -3.51
C SER A 23 -3.91 9.53 -4.03
N SER A 24 -4.19 10.83 -4.18
CA SER A 24 -3.20 11.79 -4.69
C SER A 24 -2.00 11.97 -3.76
N LEU A 25 -2.17 11.69 -2.46
CA LEU A 25 -1.10 11.72 -1.47
C LEU A 25 -0.11 10.56 -1.61
N PHE A 26 -0.47 9.49 -2.33
CA PHE A 26 0.33 8.26 -2.45
C PHE A 26 0.83 8.07 -3.89
N SER A 27 1.38 9.13 -4.47
CA SER A 27 1.77 9.17 -5.88
C SER A 27 2.86 8.16 -6.24
N TRP A 28 3.86 7.97 -5.37
CA TRP A 28 4.95 7.01 -5.60
C TRP A 28 4.41 5.58 -5.68
N TRP A 29 3.47 5.25 -4.80
CA TRP A 29 2.82 3.95 -4.78
C TRP A 29 1.96 3.71 -6.01
N LEU A 30 1.12 4.68 -6.38
CA LEU A 30 0.20 4.55 -7.50
C LEU A 30 0.90 4.50 -8.84
N GLU A 31 1.99 5.24 -9.04
CA GLU A 31 2.75 5.23 -10.28
C GLU A 31 3.30 3.82 -10.57
N ARG A 32 3.92 3.18 -9.56
CA ARG A 32 4.43 1.82 -9.66
C ARG A 32 3.33 0.80 -9.95
N LEU A 33 2.24 0.84 -9.20
CA LEU A 33 1.13 -0.09 -9.41
C LEU A 33 0.49 0.09 -10.80
N LYS A 34 0.34 1.32 -11.29
CA LYS A 34 -0.19 1.60 -12.65
C LYS A 34 0.74 1.08 -13.74
N ASN A 35 2.03 1.01 -13.48
CA ASN A 35 3.01 0.39 -14.38
C ASN A 35 3.04 -1.15 -14.26
N GLY A 36 2.18 -1.75 -13.42
CA GLY A 36 2.16 -3.18 -13.17
C GLY A 36 3.33 -3.69 -12.32
N GLU A 37 4.03 -2.79 -11.62
CA GLU A 37 5.15 -3.14 -10.76
C GLU A 37 4.67 -3.59 -9.38
N ASN A 38 5.33 -4.61 -8.84
CA ASN A 38 5.21 -4.94 -7.42
C ASN A 38 5.99 -3.92 -6.59
N ILE A 39 5.47 -3.58 -5.42
CA ILE A 39 6.20 -2.79 -4.43
C ILE A 39 6.73 -3.74 -3.37
N VAL A 40 8.05 -3.81 -3.24
CA VAL A 40 8.73 -4.60 -2.21
C VAL A 40 9.51 -3.65 -1.32
N ILE A 41 9.10 -3.55 -0.06
CA ILE A 41 9.73 -2.69 0.95
C ILE A 41 10.28 -3.60 2.04
N GLU A 42 11.59 -3.84 2.01
CA GLU A 42 12.27 -4.65 3.04
C GLU A 42 12.42 -3.89 4.37
N ASP A 43 12.60 -2.58 4.29
CA ASP A 43 12.66 -1.65 5.42
C ASP A 43 12.04 -0.30 5.02
N ILE A 44 10.97 0.09 5.69
CA ILE A 44 10.29 1.38 5.45
C ILE A 44 11.22 2.58 5.68
N ASN A 45 12.30 2.43 6.44
CA ASN A 45 13.27 3.51 6.66
C ASN A 45 14.11 3.79 5.42
N ALA A 46 14.27 2.80 4.53
CA ALA A 46 14.99 2.90 3.26
C ALA A 46 14.12 3.42 2.11
N LEU A 47 12.84 3.74 2.36
CA LEU A 47 11.98 4.37 1.36
C LEU A 47 12.58 5.70 0.88
N PRO A 48 12.49 5.98 -0.44
CA PRO A 48 13.06 7.19 -1.00
C PRO A 48 12.25 8.43 -0.57
N PRO A 49 12.82 9.65 -0.64
CA PRO A 49 12.16 10.88 -0.20
C PRO A 49 10.79 11.13 -0.87
N GLU A 50 10.62 10.70 -2.11
CA GLU A 50 9.38 10.85 -2.88
C GLU A 50 8.22 9.99 -2.32
N ALA A 51 8.53 8.97 -1.50
CA ALA A 51 7.56 8.09 -0.84
C ALA A 51 7.30 8.49 0.63
N SER A 52 7.45 9.77 0.97
CA SER A 52 7.37 10.25 2.36
C SER A 52 5.99 10.12 3.00
N ASN A 53 4.92 10.28 2.21
CA ASN A 53 3.55 10.09 2.67
C ASN A 53 3.26 8.61 2.95
N GLU A 54 3.66 7.74 2.03
CA GLU A 54 3.61 6.29 2.18
C GLU A 54 4.37 5.86 3.44
N LYS A 55 5.60 6.33 3.62
CA LYS A 55 6.41 6.05 4.81
C LYS A 55 5.70 6.47 6.09
N SER A 56 5.13 7.68 6.13
CA SER A 56 4.43 8.20 7.31
C SER A 56 3.20 7.37 7.66
N LEU A 57 2.41 6.98 6.64
CA LEU A 57 1.24 6.11 6.80
C LEU A 57 1.62 4.70 7.28
N LEU A 58 2.69 4.11 6.74
CA LEU A 58 3.16 2.79 7.17
C LEU A 58 3.71 2.84 8.61
N GLN A 59 4.43 3.91 8.97
CA GLN A 59 4.92 4.13 10.33
C GLN A 59 3.79 4.26 11.34
N SER A 60 2.72 5.00 11.03
CA SER A 60 1.59 5.16 11.95
C SER A 60 0.83 3.85 12.19
N GLN A 61 0.93 2.89 11.27
CA GLN A 61 0.39 1.54 11.40
C GLN A 61 1.37 0.55 12.05
N GLY A 62 2.59 0.98 12.39
CA GLY A 62 3.63 0.10 12.95
C GLY A 62 4.22 -0.90 11.95
N ILE A 63 4.02 -0.69 10.65
CA ILE A 63 4.54 -1.56 9.59
C ILE A 63 6.05 -1.34 9.44
N LYS A 64 6.80 -2.45 9.33
CA LYS A 64 8.28 -2.44 9.18
C LYS A 64 8.74 -2.75 7.76
N SER A 65 8.01 -3.63 7.09
CA SER A 65 8.25 -4.13 5.74
C SER A 65 6.91 -4.45 5.09
N LEU A 66 6.83 -4.38 3.76
CA LEU A 66 5.59 -4.58 3.03
C LEU A 66 5.83 -5.18 1.64
N LEU A 67 4.90 -6.03 1.20
CA LEU A 67 4.79 -6.50 -0.17
C LEU A 67 3.44 -6.07 -0.72
N VAL A 68 3.43 -5.43 -1.88
CA VAL A 68 2.20 -5.00 -2.57
C VAL A 68 2.24 -5.49 -4.00
N VAL A 69 1.15 -6.13 -4.41
CA VAL A 69 0.99 -6.70 -5.75
C VAL A 69 -0.22 -6.06 -6.44
N PRO A 70 -0.07 -5.52 -7.66
CA PRO A 70 -1.17 -4.92 -8.39
C PRO A 70 -2.18 -5.99 -8.83
N ILE A 71 -3.46 -5.64 -8.74
CA ILE A 71 -4.55 -6.43 -9.31
C ILE A 71 -5.02 -5.70 -10.57
N CYS A 72 -4.77 -6.32 -11.72
CA CYS A 72 -5.08 -5.74 -13.03
C CYS A 72 -6.09 -6.60 -13.80
N LEU A 73 -6.92 -5.94 -14.60
CA LEU A 73 -7.76 -6.59 -15.60
C LEU A 73 -6.92 -7.04 -16.81
N LYS A 74 -7.55 -7.80 -17.72
CA LYS A 74 -6.89 -8.34 -18.92
C LYS A 74 -6.31 -7.25 -19.85
N ASN A 75 -6.84 -6.03 -19.81
CA ASN A 75 -6.38 -4.86 -20.55
C ASN A 75 -5.24 -4.09 -19.84
N SER A 76 -4.65 -4.65 -18.78
CA SER A 76 -3.63 -4.02 -17.92
C SER A 76 -4.13 -2.81 -17.11
N GLU A 77 -5.45 -2.62 -17.01
CA GLU A 77 -6.04 -1.60 -16.15
C GLU A 77 -5.91 -2.01 -14.68
N LEU A 78 -5.29 -1.15 -13.86
CA LEU A 78 -5.19 -1.32 -12.42
C LEU A 78 -6.56 -1.11 -11.77
N VAL A 79 -7.07 -2.12 -11.08
CA VAL A 79 -8.35 -2.04 -10.35
C VAL A 79 -8.20 -2.11 -8.84
N GLY A 80 -7.01 -2.44 -8.35
CA GLY A 80 -6.70 -2.49 -6.93
C GLY A 80 -5.33 -3.12 -6.67
N PHE A 81 -5.07 -3.49 -5.42
CA PHE A 81 -3.86 -4.20 -5.03
C PHE A 81 -4.13 -5.13 -3.84
N LEU A 82 -3.23 -6.09 -3.65
CA LEU A 82 -3.09 -6.89 -2.44
C LEU A 82 -1.82 -6.44 -1.72
N GLY A 83 -1.89 -6.09 -0.44
CA GLY A 83 -0.74 -5.70 0.36
C GLY A 83 -1.10 -5.51 1.82
#